data_AF-A0A554RQV6-F1
#
_entry.id   AF-A0A554RQV6-F1
#
_cell.length_a   1.000
_cell.length_b   1.000
_cell.length_c   1.000
_cell.angle_alpha   90.00
_cell.angle_beta   90.00
_cell.angle_gamma   90.00
#
_symmetry.space_group_name_H-M   'P 1'
#
loop_
_entity.id
_entity.type
_entity.pdbx_description
1 polymer ?
#
loop_
_entity_poly.entity_id
_entity_poly.type
_entity_poly.pdbx_seq_one_letter_code
_entity_poly.pdbx_strand_id
1 'polypeptide(L)'
;MHSSDLPRFTEARFPYLVCLEGDADPWLEKSIEWAAQEHLDACALGNGACRIGGWLQPHSVDTPRVLESLSSGIDHEGRALAAQLARLLEFADADGARRMVRLFDRRVLHTLQRGTRIDWASALQGIACWSYLDHNLALHTLQGHRGAFTAKPLIDSDAHRELLGRCHALHLTQSAWLHTTFPLPDDAFDKAMRQLYDAEQRGLVHPADQAAYAVETLTDPAFGHWPKQQVLLDNVVRNRLVLRDALDDQRHNWTGTNAATRTVGKYL
;
A
#
# COMPACT_ATOMS: atom_id res chain seq x y z
N MET A 1 -16.20 11.60 23.24
CA MET A 1 -16.54 10.93 21.97
C MET A 1 -15.60 9.75 21.81
N HIS A 2 -16.11 8.55 22.11
CA HIS A 2 -15.37 7.31 21.96
C HIS A 2 -15.26 6.99 20.47
N SER A 3 -14.02 6.90 19.98
CA SER A 3 -13.69 6.44 18.63
C SER A 3 -14.25 5.03 18.44
N SER A 4 -15.37 4.91 17.74
CA SER A 4 -16.06 3.67 17.42
C SER A 4 -15.32 2.76 16.44
N ASP A 5 -14.17 3.20 15.90
CA ASP A 5 -13.44 2.45 14.88
C ASP A 5 -12.30 1.59 15.45
N LEU A 6 -11.75 1.96 16.62
CA LEU A 6 -10.65 1.24 17.27
C LEU A 6 -10.94 -0.26 17.54
N PRO A 7 -12.14 -0.66 18.02
CA PRO A 7 -12.45 -2.07 18.25
C PRO A 7 -12.53 -2.91 16.95
N ARG A 8 -12.90 -2.29 15.82
CA ARG A 8 -12.93 -2.96 14.51
C ARG A 8 -11.53 -3.22 13.96
N PHE A 9 -10.56 -2.39 14.32
CA PHE A 9 -9.15 -2.59 13.96
C PHE A 9 -8.43 -3.60 14.86
N THR A 10 -8.88 -3.85 16.10
CA THR A 10 -8.32 -4.88 16.98
C THR A 10 -8.69 -6.32 16.59
N GLU A 11 -9.77 -6.53 15.83
CA GLU A 11 -10.07 -7.84 15.22
C GLU A 11 -9.32 -8.07 13.89
N ALA A 12 -8.53 -7.09 13.46
CA ALA A 12 -7.85 -7.17 12.18
C ALA A 12 -6.65 -8.10 12.25
N ARG A 13 -6.89 -9.35 11.82
CA ARG A 13 -5.91 -10.36 11.44
C ARG A 13 -4.64 -9.69 10.89
N PHE A 14 -3.54 -9.81 11.64
CA PHE A 14 -2.20 -9.61 11.08
C PHE A 14 -2.06 -10.50 9.85
N PRO A 15 -1.38 -10.08 8.78
CA PRO A 15 -1.12 -10.97 7.68
C PRO A 15 -0.24 -12.09 8.20
N TYR A 16 -0.49 -13.27 7.66
CA TYR A 16 0.42 -14.38 7.73
C TYR A 16 1.72 -13.99 7.03
N LEU A 17 2.80 -14.09 7.79
CA LEU A 17 4.15 -14.10 7.27
C LEU A 17 4.56 -15.56 7.20
N VAL A 18 5.07 -15.97 6.04
CA VAL A 18 5.50 -17.35 5.83
C VAL A 18 7.00 -17.42 6.11
N CYS A 19 7.41 -18.19 7.11
CA CYS A 19 8.81 -18.46 7.35
C CYS A 19 9.29 -19.52 6.34
N LEU A 20 10.39 -19.24 5.65
CA LEU A 20 11.03 -20.15 4.71
C LEU A 20 12.21 -20.84 5.39
N GLU A 21 12.22 -22.17 5.34
CA GLU A 21 13.33 -22.99 5.86
C GLU A 21 14.55 -23.00 4.91
N GLY A 22 14.42 -22.41 3.72
CA GLY A 22 15.47 -22.28 2.71
C GLY A 22 14.89 -22.02 1.32
N ASP A 23 15.75 -22.03 0.29
CA ASP A 23 15.37 -21.73 -1.10
C ASP A 23 14.46 -22.80 -1.74
N ALA A 24 14.34 -23.98 -1.11
CA ALA A 24 13.60 -25.14 -1.59
C ALA A 24 12.35 -25.46 -0.76
N ASP A 25 11.69 -24.44 -0.20
CA ASP A 25 10.42 -24.63 0.52
C ASP A 25 9.32 -25.09 -0.47
N PRO A 26 8.76 -26.31 -0.32
CA PRO A 26 7.79 -26.87 -1.25
C PRO A 26 6.43 -26.13 -1.24
N TRP A 27 6.18 -25.26 -0.26
CA TRP A 27 4.96 -24.45 -0.15
C TRP A 27 5.15 -23.01 -0.61
N LEU A 28 6.36 -22.60 -0.98
CA LEU A 28 6.65 -21.25 -1.44
C LEU A 28 5.83 -20.89 -2.69
N GLU A 29 5.88 -21.72 -3.72
CA GLU A 29 5.16 -21.48 -4.98
C GLU A 29 3.65 -21.34 -4.73
N LYS A 30 3.07 -22.29 -4.00
CA LYS A 30 1.63 -22.31 -3.70
C LYS A 30 1.19 -21.13 -2.83
N SER A 31 2.02 -20.70 -1.90
CA SER A 31 1.72 -19.52 -1.08
C SER A 31 1.86 -18.21 -1.87
N ILE A 32 2.76 -18.14 -2.85
CA ILE A 32 2.83 -17.02 -3.82
C ILE A 32 1.56 -16.96 -4.66
N GLU A 33 1.10 -18.10 -5.19
CA GLU A 33 -0.16 -18.16 -5.95
C GLU A 33 -1.36 -17.66 -5.13
N TRP A 34 -1.47 -18.09 -3.87
CA TRP A 34 -2.54 -17.62 -2.98
C TRP A 34 -2.45 -16.12 -2.71
N ALA A 35 -1.24 -15.60 -2.46
CA ALA A 35 -1.02 -14.17 -2.23
C ALA A 35 -1.36 -13.33 -3.48
N ALA A 36 -1.09 -13.87 -4.68
CA ALA A 36 -1.44 -13.25 -5.95
C ALA A 36 -2.96 -13.25 -6.18
N GLN A 37 -3.65 -14.37 -5.96
CA GLN A 37 -5.10 -14.44 -6.11
C GLN A 37 -5.81 -13.47 -5.15
N GLU A 38 -5.39 -13.43 -3.88
CA GLU A 38 -5.93 -12.46 -2.91
C GLU A 38 -5.71 -11.01 -3.32
N HIS A 39 -4.60 -10.71 -4.01
CA HIS A 39 -4.36 -9.38 -4.57
C HIS A 39 -5.38 -9.03 -5.62
N LEU A 40 -5.58 -9.93 -6.59
CA LEU A 40 -6.47 -9.72 -7.71
C LEU A 40 -7.91 -9.56 -7.21
N ASP A 41 -8.32 -10.38 -6.24
CA ASP A 41 -9.63 -10.27 -5.60
C ASP A 41 -9.77 -8.93 -4.84
N ALA A 42 -8.72 -8.50 -4.12
CA ALA A 42 -8.71 -7.22 -3.43
C ALA A 42 -8.78 -6.03 -4.39
N CYS A 43 -8.07 -6.12 -5.51
CA CYS A 43 -8.11 -5.15 -6.61
C CYS A 43 -9.41 -5.19 -7.40
N ALA A 44 -10.20 -6.27 -7.35
CA ALA A 44 -11.52 -6.31 -7.96
C ALA A 44 -12.58 -5.69 -7.03
N LEU A 45 -12.49 -5.96 -5.72
CA LEU A 45 -13.46 -5.55 -4.71
C LEU A 45 -13.16 -4.18 -4.07
N GLY A 46 -11.94 -3.67 -4.22
CA GLY A 46 -11.51 -2.34 -3.76
C GLY A 46 -11.29 -2.21 -2.25
N ASN A 47 -11.36 -3.32 -1.51
CA ASN A 47 -11.20 -3.31 -0.06
C ASN A 47 -10.69 -4.64 0.53
N GLY A 48 -10.09 -5.52 -0.26
CA GLY A 48 -9.61 -6.82 0.24
C GLY A 48 -8.37 -6.71 1.11
N ALA A 49 -8.44 -7.28 2.32
CA ALA A 49 -7.25 -7.46 3.16
C ALA A 49 -6.39 -8.61 2.60
N CYS A 50 -5.15 -8.30 2.23
CA CYS A 50 -4.18 -9.31 1.82
C CYS A 50 -3.76 -10.10 3.08
N ARG A 51 -3.99 -11.40 3.09
CA ARG A 51 -3.68 -12.25 4.25
C ARG A 51 -2.22 -12.65 4.25
N ILE A 52 -1.56 -12.79 3.11
CA ILE A 52 -0.12 -13.09 3.07
C ILE A 52 0.64 -11.78 2.89
N GLY A 53 1.46 -11.42 3.88
CA GLY A 53 2.25 -10.19 3.89
C GLY A 53 3.63 -10.35 3.23
N GLY A 54 4.09 -11.60 3.07
CA GLY A 54 5.34 -11.94 2.43
C GLY A 54 5.99 -13.18 3.05
N TRP A 55 7.20 -13.47 2.59
CA TRP A 55 8.01 -14.62 2.95
C TRP A 55 9.31 -14.19 3.60
N LEU A 56 9.68 -14.83 4.70
CA LEU A 56 10.83 -14.45 5.51
C LEU A 56 11.79 -15.61 5.63
N GLN A 57 13.06 -15.38 5.31
CA GLN A 57 14.12 -16.34 5.54
C GLN A 57 15.00 -15.81 6.67
N PRO A 58 15.11 -16.47 7.83
CA PRO A 58 16.05 -16.09 8.86
C PRO A 58 17.49 -16.39 8.40
N HIS A 59 18.49 -15.70 8.97
CA HIS A 59 19.87 -16.18 8.84
C HIS A 59 19.95 -17.57 9.50
N SER A 60 20.56 -18.55 8.83
CA SER A 60 20.80 -19.87 9.42
C SER A 60 21.59 -19.66 10.71
N VAL A 61 21.05 -20.08 11.84
CA VAL A 61 21.81 -20.04 13.09
C VAL A 61 22.67 -21.30 13.14
N ASP A 62 23.94 -21.15 13.48
CA ASP A 62 24.89 -22.25 13.71
C ASP A 62 24.48 -23.16 14.90
N THR A 63 23.25 -23.06 15.40
CA THR A 63 22.71 -23.90 16.47
C THR A 63 21.68 -24.88 15.89
N PRO A 64 21.65 -26.16 16.30
CA PRO A 64 20.67 -27.13 15.81
C PRO A 64 19.25 -26.78 16.30
N ARG A 65 18.55 -25.93 15.52
CA ARG A 65 17.23 -25.36 15.85
C ARG A 65 16.06 -26.37 15.89
N VAL A 66 16.24 -27.55 15.30
CA VAL A 66 15.17 -28.56 15.15
C VAL A 66 14.78 -29.19 16.49
N LEU A 67 15.66 -29.18 17.51
CA LEU A 67 15.41 -29.88 18.77
C LEU A 67 14.64 -29.05 19.82
N GLU A 68 14.75 -27.71 19.81
CA GLU A 68 14.03 -26.86 20.77
C GLU A 68 12.60 -26.53 20.31
N SER A 69 12.36 -26.33 19.01
CA SER A 69 11.03 -25.99 18.47
C SER A 69 10.01 -27.14 18.61
N LEU A 70 10.47 -28.39 18.51
CA LEU A 70 9.64 -29.58 18.73
C LEU A 70 9.23 -29.76 20.19
N SER A 71 9.93 -29.11 21.14
CA SER A 71 9.69 -29.28 22.58
C SER A 71 8.72 -28.24 23.18
N SER A 72 8.55 -27.07 22.56
CA SER A 72 7.69 -26.01 23.09
C SER A 72 6.38 -25.80 22.32
N GLY A 73 6.25 -26.35 21.11
CA GLY A 73 5.05 -26.19 20.26
C GLY A 73 4.73 -24.73 19.89
N ILE A 74 5.62 -23.79 20.22
CA ILE A 74 5.45 -22.35 19.99
C ILE A 74 6.68 -21.86 19.24
N ASP A 75 6.47 -21.47 17.99
CA ASP A 75 7.47 -20.77 17.18
C ASP A 75 7.66 -19.34 17.72
N HIS A 76 8.52 -19.22 18.73
CA HIS A 76 8.86 -17.94 19.36
C HIS A 76 9.62 -17.00 18.41
N GLU A 77 10.39 -17.56 17.47
CA GLU A 77 11.15 -16.78 16.49
C GLU A 77 10.21 -16.17 15.44
N GLY A 78 9.32 -16.98 14.84
CA GLY A 78 8.32 -16.48 13.90
C GLY A 78 7.36 -15.46 14.51
N ARG A 79 7.01 -15.60 15.80
CA ARG A 79 6.21 -14.59 16.53
C ARG A 79 6.98 -13.30 16.78
N ALA A 80 8.24 -13.37 17.21
CA ALA A 80 9.07 -12.19 17.41
C ALA A 80 9.28 -11.43 16.09
N LEU A 81 9.46 -12.17 15.01
CA LEU A 81 9.63 -11.65 13.66
C LEU A 81 8.36 -10.99 13.11
N ALA A 82 7.22 -11.68 13.26
CA ALA A 82 5.93 -11.13 12.92
C ALA A 82 5.63 -9.88 13.74
N ALA A 83 5.96 -9.87 15.04
CA ALA A 83 5.81 -8.70 15.90
C ALA A 83 6.69 -7.52 15.44
N GLN A 84 7.91 -7.77 14.97
CA GLN A 84 8.83 -6.74 14.46
C GLN A 84 8.27 -6.07 13.19
N LEU A 85 7.78 -6.84 12.23
CA LEU A 85 7.16 -6.33 11.00
C LEU A 85 5.74 -5.78 11.23
N ALA A 86 5.06 -6.27 12.25
CA ALA A 86 3.74 -5.81 12.67
C ALA A 86 3.78 -4.56 13.54
N ARG A 87 4.95 -3.97 13.85
CA ARG A 87 5.02 -2.68 14.54
C ARG A 87 4.38 -1.61 13.66
N LEU A 88 3.09 -1.41 13.93
CA LEU A 88 2.20 -0.45 13.31
C LEU A 88 2.87 0.92 13.30
N LEU A 89 2.78 1.60 12.18
CA LEU A 89 3.09 3.01 12.12
C LEU A 89 1.83 3.76 12.50
N GLU A 90 1.69 4.02 13.80
CA GLU A 90 0.70 4.96 14.29
C GLU A 90 1.09 6.37 13.84
N PHE A 91 0.20 7.06 13.15
CA PHE A 91 0.35 8.45 12.77
C PHE A 91 -0.95 9.21 13.06
N ALA A 92 -0.85 10.50 13.38
CA ALA A 92 -2.01 11.36 13.36
C ALA A 92 -2.15 11.90 11.93
N ASP A 93 -3.33 11.73 11.33
CA ASP A 93 -3.66 12.32 10.03
C ASP A 93 -3.87 13.84 10.19
N ALA A 94 -4.07 14.56 9.08
CA ALA A 94 -4.18 16.02 9.06
C ALA A 94 -5.33 16.58 9.91
N ASP A 95 -6.35 15.77 10.21
CA ASP A 95 -7.46 16.08 11.12
C ASP A 95 -7.17 15.75 12.60
N GLY A 96 -5.98 15.25 12.91
CA GLY A 96 -5.59 14.79 14.24
C GLY A 96 -6.09 13.38 14.59
N ALA A 97 -6.76 12.67 13.67
CA ALA A 97 -7.20 11.30 13.89
C ALA A 97 -6.00 10.36 13.89
N ARG A 98 -5.89 9.50 14.91
CA ARG A 98 -4.86 8.45 14.93
C ARG A 98 -5.21 7.37 13.91
N ARG A 99 -4.36 7.23 12.90
CA ARG A 99 -4.41 6.19 11.88
C ARG A 99 -3.21 5.27 12.04
N MET A 100 -3.34 4.06 11.50
CA MET A 100 -2.31 3.03 11.55
C MET A 100 -1.98 2.62 10.12
N VAL A 101 -0.75 2.84 9.66
CA VAL A 101 -0.25 2.20 8.46
C VAL A 101 0.44 0.90 8.85
N ARG A 102 0.08 -0.18 8.17
CA ARG A 102 0.68 -1.48 8.39
C ARG A 102 1.84 -1.65 7.40
N LEU A 103 3.05 -1.77 7.92
CA LEU A 103 4.27 -1.90 7.12
C LEU A 103 4.28 -3.13 6.21
N PHE A 104 3.57 -4.18 6.62
CA PHE A 104 3.39 -5.40 5.84
C PHE A 104 2.39 -5.25 4.69
N ASP A 105 1.68 -4.12 4.58
CA ASP A 105 0.86 -3.89 3.40
C ASP A 105 1.84 -3.72 2.23
N ARG A 106 1.89 -4.74 1.38
CA ARG A 106 2.81 -4.82 0.25
C ARG A 106 2.82 -3.58 -0.65
N ARG A 107 1.69 -2.87 -0.72
CA ARG A 107 1.51 -1.64 -1.49
C ARG A 107 2.21 -0.45 -0.82
N VAL A 108 2.20 -0.41 0.51
CA VAL A 108 2.95 0.57 1.32
C VAL A 108 4.44 0.25 1.31
N LEU A 109 4.80 -1.03 1.46
CA LEU A 109 6.19 -1.47 1.53
C LEU A 109 6.98 -1.10 0.26
N HIS A 110 6.43 -1.41 -0.92
CA HIS A 110 7.06 -1.05 -2.18
C HIS A 110 7.25 0.48 -2.32
N THR A 111 6.23 1.24 -1.91
CA THR A 111 6.27 2.70 -1.90
C THR A 111 7.37 3.23 -0.97
N LEU A 112 7.45 2.69 0.25
CA LEU A 112 8.48 3.07 1.22
C LEU A 112 9.88 2.69 0.72
N GLN A 113 10.04 1.55 0.06
CA GLN A 113 11.33 1.18 -0.53
C GLN A 113 11.80 2.20 -1.58
N ARG A 114 10.92 2.66 -2.47
CA ARG A 114 11.28 3.60 -3.54
C ARG A 114 11.41 5.05 -3.07
N GLY A 115 10.64 5.44 -2.05
CA GLY A 115 10.49 6.83 -1.63
C GLY A 115 11.32 7.27 -0.43
N THR A 116 12.03 6.35 0.26
CA THR A 116 12.61 6.64 1.58
C THR A 116 14.07 6.23 1.73
N ARG A 117 14.78 6.91 2.63
CA ARG A 117 16.10 6.50 3.11
C ARG A 117 16.00 5.58 4.32
N ILE A 118 15.01 4.69 4.36
CA ILE A 118 14.92 3.68 5.42
C ILE A 118 16.12 2.74 5.29
N ASP A 119 16.87 2.59 6.38
CA ASP A 119 17.91 1.58 6.50
C ASP A 119 17.26 0.21 6.76
N TRP A 120 16.78 -0.39 5.67
CA TRP A 120 16.12 -1.70 5.69
C TRP A 120 17.06 -2.80 6.21
N ALA A 121 18.36 -2.73 5.90
CA ALA A 121 19.31 -3.75 6.27
C ALA A 121 19.48 -3.86 7.80
N SER A 122 19.57 -2.72 8.49
CA SER A 122 19.58 -2.68 9.96
C SER A 122 18.22 -3.00 10.56
N ALA A 123 17.12 -2.55 9.94
CA ALA A 123 15.79 -2.79 10.46
C ALA A 123 15.36 -4.27 10.34
N LEU A 124 15.97 -5.02 9.42
CA LEU A 124 15.75 -6.45 9.21
C LEU A 124 16.89 -7.30 9.81
N GLN A 125 17.65 -6.80 10.78
CA GLN A 125 18.72 -7.59 11.41
C GLN A 125 18.17 -8.90 11.99
N GLY A 126 18.83 -10.02 11.69
CA GLY A 126 18.41 -11.39 12.02
C GLY A 126 17.58 -12.06 10.92
N ILE A 127 17.06 -11.30 9.96
CA ILE A 127 16.39 -11.79 8.74
C ILE A 127 17.42 -11.77 7.61
N ALA A 128 17.59 -12.91 6.93
CA ALA A 128 18.38 -12.96 5.70
C ALA A 128 17.65 -12.23 4.60
N CYS A 129 16.43 -12.67 4.29
CA CYS A 129 15.61 -12.04 3.27
C CYS A 129 14.15 -11.89 3.68
N TRP A 130 13.52 -10.80 3.21
CA TRP A 130 12.08 -10.61 3.20
C TRP A 130 11.62 -10.41 1.77
N SER A 131 10.94 -11.42 1.25
CA SER A 131 10.33 -11.38 -0.08
C SER A 131 8.87 -10.98 0.00
N TYR A 132 8.40 -10.17 -0.94
CA TYR A 132 7.02 -9.70 -1.01
C TYR A 132 6.62 -9.40 -2.46
N LEU A 133 5.32 -9.48 -2.75
CA LEU A 133 4.78 -9.09 -4.06
C LEU A 133 4.38 -7.61 -4.02
N ASP A 134 4.78 -6.78 -4.97
CA ASP A 134 4.25 -5.41 -5.04
C ASP A 134 2.81 -5.35 -5.59
N HIS A 135 2.35 -4.14 -5.88
CA HIS A 135 1.00 -3.87 -6.40
C HIS A 135 0.77 -4.38 -7.83
N ASN A 136 1.83 -4.71 -8.58
CA ASN A 136 1.81 -5.32 -9.91
C ASN A 136 2.14 -6.83 -9.86
N LEU A 137 2.17 -7.43 -8.67
CA LEU A 137 2.58 -8.82 -8.45
C LEU A 137 4.04 -9.11 -8.80
N ALA A 138 4.90 -8.09 -8.88
CA ALA A 138 6.33 -8.32 -9.04
C ALA A 138 6.93 -8.72 -7.69
N LEU A 139 7.76 -9.77 -7.69
CA LEU A 139 8.46 -10.23 -6.49
C LEU A 139 9.66 -9.33 -6.21
N HIS A 140 9.70 -8.77 -5.00
CA HIS A 140 10.81 -7.98 -4.47
C HIS A 140 11.37 -8.65 -3.24
N THR A 141 12.66 -8.42 -2.99
CA THR A 141 13.35 -8.97 -1.83
C THR A 141 14.18 -7.89 -1.13
N LEU A 142 13.96 -7.74 0.17
CA LEU A 142 14.79 -6.93 1.05
C LEU A 142 15.78 -7.84 1.79
N GLN A 143 17.02 -7.37 1.94
CA GLN A 143 18.08 -8.12 2.61
C GLN A 143 18.36 -7.49 3.98
N GLY A 144 18.52 -8.33 5.01
CA GLY A 144 18.83 -7.90 6.37
C GLY A 144 20.23 -8.30 6.81
N HIS A 145 20.77 -7.60 7.82
CA HIS A 145 22.07 -7.94 8.40
C HIS A 145 22.02 -9.19 9.28
N ARG A 146 23.14 -9.91 9.36
CA ARG A 146 23.33 -10.99 10.34
C ARG A 146 23.29 -10.44 11.77
N GLY A 147 22.85 -11.28 12.70
CA GLY A 147 22.85 -10.98 14.14
C GLY A 147 21.57 -11.45 14.82
N ALA A 148 21.44 -11.11 16.10
CA ALA A 148 20.20 -11.32 16.83
C ALA A 148 19.09 -10.41 16.27
N PHE A 149 17.84 -10.89 16.36
CA PHE A 149 16.68 -10.09 15.99
C PHE A 149 16.65 -8.78 16.80
N THR A 150 16.57 -7.65 16.09
CA THR A 150 16.52 -6.33 16.70
C THR A 150 15.11 -5.75 16.64
N ALA A 151 14.57 -5.31 17.77
CA ALA A 151 13.29 -4.62 17.81
C ALA A 151 13.43 -3.12 17.49
N LYS A 152 14.15 -2.77 16.42
CA LYS A 152 14.35 -1.37 16.02
C LYS A 152 13.09 -0.87 15.29
N PRO A 153 12.52 0.30 15.65
CA PRO A 153 11.46 0.91 14.86
C PRO A 153 12.01 1.27 13.46
N LEU A 154 11.26 0.91 12.42
CA LEU A 154 11.59 1.24 11.02
C LEU A 154 11.56 2.75 10.75
N ILE A 155 10.80 3.49 11.56
CA ILE A 155 10.47 4.89 11.37
C ILE A 155 10.41 5.57 12.75
N ASP A 156 11.26 6.57 12.97
CA ASP A 156 11.44 7.20 14.30
C ASP A 156 11.55 8.74 14.22
N SER A 157 10.78 9.40 13.34
CA SER A 157 10.84 10.87 13.21
C SER A 157 9.57 11.49 12.64
N ASP A 158 9.36 12.78 12.92
CA ASP A 158 8.24 13.57 12.41
C ASP A 158 8.22 13.69 10.89
N ALA A 159 9.40 13.75 10.26
CA ALA A 159 9.53 13.72 8.79
C ALA A 159 8.95 12.43 8.18
N HIS A 160 8.88 11.35 8.97
CA HIS A 160 8.27 10.12 8.52
C HIS A 160 6.74 10.09 8.69
N ARG A 161 6.14 10.97 9.51
CA ARG A 161 4.67 11.06 9.62
C ARG A 161 4.06 11.62 8.34
N GLU A 162 4.65 12.69 7.80
CA GLU A 162 4.23 13.28 6.52
C GLU A 162 4.40 12.29 5.37
N LEU A 163 5.52 11.55 5.37
CA LEU A 163 5.79 10.47 4.43
C LEU A 163 4.69 9.39 4.47
N LEU A 164 4.18 9.02 5.65
CA LEU A 164 3.12 8.02 5.78
C LEU A 164 1.79 8.50 5.24
N GLY A 165 1.45 9.77 5.44
CA GLY A 165 0.27 10.39 4.81
C GLY A 165 0.37 10.31 3.28
N ARG A 166 1.52 10.65 2.70
CA ARG A 166 1.77 10.54 1.26
C ARG A 166 1.75 9.08 0.77
N CYS A 167 2.31 8.15 1.53
CA CYS A 167 2.25 6.72 1.21
C CYS A 167 0.80 6.22 1.19
N HIS A 168 -0.03 6.68 2.12
CA HIS A 168 -1.44 6.31 2.18
C HIS A 168 -2.22 6.88 0.98
N ALA A 169 -2.00 8.14 0.60
CA ALA A 169 -2.63 8.73 -0.59
C ALA A 169 -2.19 8.01 -1.88
N LEU A 170 -0.89 7.71 -2.01
CA LEU A 170 -0.34 6.96 -3.14
C LEU A 170 -0.92 5.56 -3.23
N HIS A 171 -1.04 4.89 -2.10
CA HIS A 171 -1.63 3.57 -2.01
C HIS A 171 -3.10 3.55 -2.47
N LEU A 172 -3.91 4.49 -1.97
CA LEU A 172 -5.31 4.60 -2.36
C LEU A 172 -5.41 4.90 -3.87
N THR A 173 -4.53 5.76 -4.38
CA THR A 173 -4.43 6.09 -5.81
C THR A 173 -4.12 4.85 -6.65
N GLN A 174 -3.06 4.12 -6.33
CA GLN A 174 -2.66 2.92 -7.05
C GLN A 174 -3.73 1.84 -6.99
N SER A 175 -4.34 1.63 -5.82
CA SER A 175 -5.41 0.64 -5.64
C SER A 175 -6.60 0.97 -6.54
N ALA A 176 -7.06 2.22 -6.53
CA ALA A 176 -8.16 2.68 -7.37
C ALA A 176 -7.80 2.66 -8.88
N TRP A 177 -6.57 3.02 -9.25
CA TRP A 177 -6.11 2.98 -10.63
C TRP A 177 -6.04 1.54 -11.18
N LEU A 178 -5.61 0.59 -10.34
CA LEU A 178 -5.56 -0.85 -10.67
C LEU A 178 -6.92 -1.43 -11.08
N HIS A 179 -8.04 -0.88 -10.58
CA HIS A 179 -9.38 -1.31 -11.01
C HIS A 179 -9.66 -1.01 -12.49
N THR A 180 -8.98 -0.01 -13.04
CA THR A 180 -9.20 0.44 -14.42
C THR A 180 -8.08 0.01 -15.37
N THR A 181 -6.87 -0.22 -14.82
CA THR A 181 -5.66 -0.52 -15.59
C THR A 181 -4.81 -1.54 -14.82
N PHE A 182 -4.65 -2.75 -15.36
CA PHE A 182 -3.76 -3.77 -14.80
C PHE A 182 -2.93 -4.44 -15.91
N PRO A 183 -1.60 -4.57 -15.76
CA PRO A 183 -0.76 -3.99 -14.70
C PRO A 183 -0.70 -2.45 -14.80
N LEU A 184 -0.28 -1.78 -13.72
CA LEU A 184 0.07 -0.36 -13.81
C LEU A 184 1.33 -0.19 -14.67
N PRO A 185 1.48 0.94 -15.40
CA PRO A 185 2.67 1.21 -16.19
C PRO A 185 3.93 1.36 -15.33
N ASP A 186 5.11 1.13 -15.89
CA ASP A 186 6.40 1.17 -15.16
C ASP A 186 6.67 2.52 -14.45
N ASP A 187 6.17 3.61 -15.03
CA ASP A 187 6.25 4.97 -14.49
C ASP A 187 5.06 5.37 -13.59
N ALA A 188 4.24 4.40 -13.17
CA ALA A 188 3.03 4.65 -12.38
C ALA A 188 3.31 5.37 -11.06
N PHE A 189 4.41 5.01 -10.38
CA PHE A 189 4.85 5.70 -9.17
C PHE A 189 5.03 7.21 -9.42
N ASP A 190 5.82 7.56 -10.45
CA ASP A 190 6.14 8.96 -10.77
C ASP A 190 4.93 9.72 -11.30
N LYS A 191 4.04 9.05 -12.04
CA LYS A 191 2.75 9.62 -12.47
C LYS A 191 1.84 9.92 -11.28
N ALA A 192 1.64 8.96 -10.40
CA ALA A 192 0.76 9.13 -9.24
C ALA A 192 1.33 10.16 -8.26
N MET A 193 2.63 10.14 -7.97
CA MET A 193 3.28 11.15 -7.12
C MET A 193 3.13 12.57 -7.68
N ARG A 194 3.23 12.76 -9.00
CA ARG A 194 2.98 14.07 -9.62
C ARG A 194 1.54 14.55 -9.42
N GLN A 195 0.55 13.67 -9.58
CA GLN A 195 -0.86 14.05 -9.38
C GLN A 195 -1.19 14.32 -7.91
N LEU A 196 -0.59 13.57 -6.99
CA LEU A 196 -0.74 13.83 -5.55
C LEU A 196 -0.13 15.17 -5.15
N TYR A 197 1.03 15.52 -5.72
CA TYR A 197 1.63 16.84 -5.50
C TYR A 197 0.74 17.96 -6.05
N ASP A 198 0.16 17.79 -7.24
CA ASP A 198 -0.80 18.76 -7.80
C ASP A 198 -2.06 18.88 -6.92
N ALA A 199 -2.59 17.76 -6.42
CA ALA A 199 -3.71 17.76 -5.46
C ALA A 199 -3.40 18.58 -4.20
N GLU A 200 -2.20 18.41 -3.64
CA GLU A 200 -1.74 19.14 -2.47
C GLU A 200 -1.61 20.65 -2.76
N GLN A 201 -1.02 21.04 -3.90
CA GLN A 201 -0.92 22.45 -4.32
C GLN A 201 -2.29 23.10 -4.52
N ARG A 202 -3.32 22.31 -4.81
CA ARG A 202 -4.72 22.75 -4.93
C ARG A 202 -5.47 22.75 -3.60
N GLY A 203 -4.79 22.47 -2.49
CA GLY A 203 -5.34 22.56 -1.14
C GLY A 203 -6.05 21.30 -0.64
N LEU A 204 -5.94 20.17 -1.36
CA LEU A 204 -6.45 18.88 -0.86
C LEU A 204 -5.48 18.30 0.17
N VAL A 205 -5.93 18.21 1.42
CA VAL A 205 -5.09 17.77 2.55
C VAL A 205 -5.35 16.31 2.91
N HIS A 206 -6.58 15.81 2.72
CA HIS A 206 -6.92 14.44 3.11
C HIS A 206 -6.43 13.41 2.08
N PRO A 207 -5.77 12.31 2.52
CA PRO A 207 -5.25 11.29 1.61
C PRO A 207 -6.31 10.68 0.67
N ALA A 208 -7.56 10.56 1.13
CA ALA A 208 -8.66 10.02 0.32
C ALA A 208 -9.05 10.97 -0.82
N ASP A 209 -9.09 12.29 -0.56
CA ASP A 209 -9.41 13.29 -1.58
C ASP A 209 -8.24 13.47 -2.55
N GLN A 210 -7.00 13.48 -2.04
CA GLN A 210 -5.81 13.47 -2.89
C GLN A 210 -5.81 12.27 -3.84
N ALA A 211 -6.15 11.08 -3.33
CA ALA A 211 -6.25 9.88 -4.13
C ALA A 211 -7.39 9.94 -5.15
N ALA A 212 -8.58 10.41 -4.77
CA ALA A 212 -9.70 10.56 -5.70
C ALA A 212 -9.37 11.52 -6.85
N TYR A 213 -8.73 12.66 -6.54
CA TYR A 213 -8.23 13.59 -7.55
C TYR A 213 -7.19 12.95 -8.48
N ALA A 214 -6.20 12.27 -7.89
CA ALA A 214 -5.11 11.68 -8.63
C ALA A 214 -5.61 10.59 -9.58
N VAL A 215 -6.49 9.71 -9.12
CA VAL A 215 -7.10 8.66 -9.94
C VAL A 215 -7.88 9.27 -11.09
N GLU A 216 -8.79 10.22 -10.82
CA GLU A 216 -9.62 10.81 -11.87
C GLU A 216 -8.75 11.46 -12.96
N THR A 217 -7.70 12.17 -12.57
CA THR A 217 -6.78 12.81 -13.52
C THR A 217 -5.94 11.80 -14.31
N LEU A 218 -5.58 10.66 -13.71
CA LEU A 218 -4.85 9.58 -14.37
C LEU A 218 -5.73 8.79 -15.34
N THR A 219 -7.01 8.59 -15.01
CA THR A 219 -7.93 7.77 -15.80
C THR A 219 -8.70 8.56 -16.85
N ASP A 220 -8.97 9.84 -16.60
CA ASP A 220 -9.70 10.73 -17.50
C ASP A 220 -8.96 12.06 -17.68
N PRO A 221 -8.11 12.19 -18.70
CA PRO A 221 -7.40 13.44 -18.99
C PRO A 221 -8.33 14.65 -19.19
N ALA A 222 -9.60 14.44 -19.58
CA ALA A 222 -10.55 15.53 -19.75
C ALA A 222 -10.89 16.23 -18.42
N PHE A 223 -10.84 15.50 -17.30
CA PHE A 223 -11.00 16.09 -15.96
C PHE A 223 -9.93 17.15 -15.68
N GLY A 224 -8.67 16.88 -16.03
CA GLY A 224 -7.55 17.82 -15.85
C GLY A 224 -7.69 19.11 -16.65
N HIS A 225 -8.50 19.11 -17.71
CA HIS A 225 -8.78 20.27 -18.55
C HIS A 225 -10.17 20.86 -18.34
N TRP A 226 -10.95 20.34 -17.39
CA TRP A 226 -12.31 20.78 -17.17
C TRP A 226 -12.34 22.19 -16.55
N PRO A 227 -12.98 23.20 -17.19
CA PRO A 227 -12.90 24.59 -16.73
C PRO A 227 -13.44 24.84 -15.32
N LYS A 228 -14.34 23.98 -14.83
CA LYS A 228 -14.93 24.08 -13.49
C LYS A 228 -14.22 23.22 -12.44
N GLN A 229 -13.10 22.58 -12.79
CA GLN A 229 -12.34 21.73 -11.88
C GLN A 229 -11.98 22.48 -10.60
N GLN A 230 -11.40 23.69 -10.71
CA GLN A 230 -11.03 24.46 -9.52
C GLN A 230 -12.23 24.85 -8.67
N VAL A 231 -13.38 25.16 -9.29
CA VAL A 231 -14.62 25.48 -8.56
C VAL A 231 -15.12 24.27 -7.76
N LEU A 232 -15.03 23.06 -8.33
CA LEU A 232 -15.34 21.82 -7.62
C LEU A 232 -14.42 21.63 -6.41
N LEU A 233 -13.10 21.76 -6.61
CA LEU A 233 -12.11 21.59 -5.55
C LEU A 233 -12.28 22.62 -4.43
N ASP A 234 -12.48 23.89 -4.78
CA ASP A 234 -12.72 24.96 -3.80
C ASP A 234 -13.99 24.69 -2.98
N ASN A 235 -15.04 24.14 -3.60
CA ASN A 235 -16.25 23.76 -2.89
C ASN A 235 -16.03 22.57 -1.96
N VAL A 236 -15.24 21.57 -2.39
CA VAL A 236 -14.86 20.42 -1.56
C VAL A 236 -14.09 20.88 -0.33
N VAL A 237 -13.08 21.73 -0.52
CA VAL A 237 -12.27 22.29 0.57
C VAL A 237 -13.11 23.16 1.50
N ARG A 238 -13.89 24.09 0.95
CA ARG A 238 -14.70 25.05 1.74
C ARG A 238 -15.78 24.36 2.56
N ASN A 239 -16.45 23.36 1.99
CA ASN A 239 -17.60 22.70 2.61
C ASN A 239 -17.25 21.36 3.26
N ARG A 240 -15.97 20.94 3.22
CA ARG A 240 -15.47 19.65 3.74
C ARG A 240 -16.27 18.46 3.19
N LEU A 241 -16.54 18.49 1.89
CA LEU A 241 -17.19 17.38 1.19
C LEU A 241 -16.18 16.27 0.92
N VAL A 242 -16.66 15.04 0.71
CA VAL A 242 -15.82 13.94 0.20
C VAL A 242 -15.68 14.13 -1.30
N LEU A 243 -14.45 14.28 -1.81
CA LEU A 243 -14.22 14.58 -3.23
C LEU A 243 -14.79 13.48 -4.13
N ARG A 244 -14.67 12.22 -3.72
CA ARG A 244 -15.16 11.06 -4.49
C ARG A 244 -16.64 11.18 -4.84
N ASP A 245 -17.48 11.53 -3.87
CA ASP A 245 -18.93 11.64 -4.08
C ASP A 245 -19.24 12.80 -5.04
N ALA A 246 -18.55 13.93 -4.86
CA ALA A 246 -18.70 15.09 -5.72
C ALA A 246 -18.22 14.83 -7.17
N LEU A 247 -17.20 13.99 -7.35
CA LEU A 247 -16.75 13.52 -8.65
C LEU A 247 -17.80 12.62 -9.30
N ASP A 248 -18.33 11.63 -8.59
CA ASP A 248 -19.34 10.71 -9.12
C ASP A 248 -20.60 11.47 -9.61
N ASP A 249 -21.03 12.49 -8.87
CA ASP A 249 -22.16 13.36 -9.27
C ASP A 249 -21.86 14.18 -10.52
N GLN A 250 -20.64 14.69 -10.67
CA GLN A 250 -20.30 15.65 -11.71
C GLN A 250 -19.62 15.01 -12.94
N ARG A 251 -19.26 13.71 -12.88
CA ARG A 251 -18.45 13.03 -13.90
C ARG A 251 -18.99 13.14 -15.32
N HIS A 252 -20.30 13.16 -15.48
CA HIS A 252 -20.98 13.35 -16.77
C HIS A 252 -20.66 14.69 -17.46
N ASN A 253 -20.12 15.68 -16.75
CA ASN A 253 -19.84 17.02 -17.29
C ASN A 253 -18.51 17.14 -18.05
N TRP A 254 -17.59 16.18 -17.92
CA TRP A 254 -16.30 16.18 -18.63
C TRP A 254 -16.06 14.91 -19.47
N THR A 255 -16.69 13.79 -19.10
CA THR A 255 -16.60 12.50 -19.82
C THR A 255 -17.17 12.51 -21.25
N GLY A 256 -17.91 13.56 -21.65
CA GLY A 256 -18.51 13.69 -22.98
C GLY A 256 -17.60 14.25 -24.09
N THR A 257 -16.36 14.62 -23.78
CA THR A 257 -15.51 15.40 -24.71
C THR A 257 -14.66 14.56 -25.67
N ASN A 258 -14.68 13.22 -25.56
CA ASN A 258 -13.95 12.30 -26.46
C ASN A 258 -14.87 11.38 -27.29
N ALA A 259 -16.03 11.87 -27.74
CA ALA A 259 -16.88 11.17 -28.71
C ALA A 259 -16.48 11.41 -30.19
N ALA A 260 -15.24 11.81 -30.46
CA ALA A 260 -14.77 12.17 -31.81
C ALA A 260 -13.54 11.38 -32.27
N THR A 261 -13.49 10.06 -32.07
CA THR A 261 -12.76 9.14 -33.00
C THR A 261 -13.27 7.70 -32.91
N ARG A 262 -14.59 7.49 -32.96
CA ARG A 262 -15.11 6.26 -33.58
C ARG A 262 -15.33 6.56 -35.04
N THR A 263 -14.24 6.49 -35.82
CA THR A 263 -14.35 6.41 -37.28
C THR A 263 -15.12 5.13 -37.56
N VAL A 264 -16.39 5.32 -37.87
CA VAL A 264 -17.24 4.31 -38.49
C VAL A 264 -16.54 3.95 -39.80
N GLY A 265 -15.82 2.83 -39.79
CA GLY A 265 -15.46 2.09 -40.99
C GLY A 265 -16.73 1.53 -41.60
N LYS A 266 -17.48 2.39 -42.28
CA LYS A 266 -18.46 2.01 -43.30
C LYS A 266 -17.71 1.92 -44.62
N TYR A 267 -17.29 0.72 -44.97
CA TYR A 267 -17.02 0.22 -46.32
C TYR A 267 -17.20 -1.29 -46.17
N LEU A 268 -18.32 -1.92 -46.58
CA LEU A 268 -18.69 -2.23 -47.98
C LEU A 268 -17.47 -2.34 -48.89
#